data_AF-A0A0C2V903-F1
#
_entry.id   AF-A0A0C2V903-F1
#
_cell.length_a   1.000
_cell.length_b   1.000
_cell.length_c   1.000
_cell.angle_alpha   90.00
_cell.angle_beta   90.00
_cell.angle_gamma   90.00
#
_symmetry.space_group_name_H-M   'P 1'
#
loop_
_entity.id
_entity.type
_entity.pdbx_description
1 polymer ?
#
loop_
_entity_poly.entity_id
_entity_poly.type
_entity_poly.pdbx_seq_one_letter_code
_entity_poly.pdbx_strand_id
1 'polypeptide(L)'
;MFTERMALQIRLEQMKDSEERIFEAFHKERESILQRLRELDSTQGYEQSEISTDLSPEFVQEQSETQENAAGDQLAGKRMLKTKKLGKSRQMHEAAFTILRDRLEPVKGTEIQEYILDKTGFKVANMTTFMKTIQRKDRHVRKLDRGLYIYEKES
;
A
#
# COMPACT_ATOMS: atom_id res chain seq x y z
N MET A 1 -46.40 -17.82 -4.56
CA MET A 1 -45.73 -17.09 -5.65
C MET A 1 -44.66 -16.20 -5.04
N PHE A 2 -43.47 -16.11 -5.66
CA PHE A 2 -42.38 -15.29 -5.15
C PHE A 2 -42.63 -13.82 -5.50
N THR A 3 -42.76 -12.97 -4.49
CA THR A 3 -43.05 -11.54 -4.69
C THR A 3 -41.77 -10.71 -4.61
N GLU A 4 -41.75 -9.54 -5.26
CA GLU A 4 -40.63 -8.60 -5.21
C GLU A 4 -40.23 -8.24 -3.78
N ARG A 5 -41.21 -8.08 -2.88
CA ARG A 5 -40.98 -7.84 -1.45
C ARG A 5 -40.15 -8.96 -0.80
N MET A 6 -40.44 -10.22 -1.12
CA MET A 6 -39.66 -11.35 -0.59
C MET A 6 -38.24 -11.38 -1.18
N ALA A 7 -38.08 -11.02 -2.45
CA ALA A 7 -36.76 -10.92 -3.09
C ALA A 7 -35.87 -9.88 -2.38
N LEU A 8 -36.44 -8.71 -2.08
CA LEU A 8 -35.73 -7.64 -1.37
C LEU A 8 -35.41 -8.03 0.08
N GLN A 9 -36.32 -8.72 0.76
CA GLN A 9 -36.09 -9.20 2.13
C GLN A 9 -34.92 -10.20 2.19
N ILE A 10 -34.89 -11.17 1.26
CA ILE A 10 -33.78 -12.12 1.14
C ILE A 10 -32.47 -11.39 0.82
N ARG A 11 -32.52 -10.38 -0.05
CA ARG A 11 -31.33 -9.60 -0.40
C ARG A 11 -30.77 -8.83 0.79
N LEU A 12 -31.62 -8.25 1.63
CA LEU A 12 -31.21 -7.57 2.86
C LEU A 12 -30.53 -8.53 3.84
N GLU A 13 -31.07 -9.73 4.00
CA GLU A 13 -30.48 -10.77 4.86
C GLU A 13 -29.09 -11.21 4.35
N GLN A 14 -28.96 -11.43 3.03
CA GLN A 14 -27.66 -11.71 2.41
C GLN A 14 -26.64 -10.59 2.64
N MET A 15 -27.07 -9.33 2.57
CA MET A 15 -26.18 -8.19 2.82
C MET A 15 -25.71 -8.17 4.27
N LYS A 16 -26.62 -8.38 5.22
CA LYS A 16 -26.28 -8.47 6.65
C LYS A 16 -25.27 -9.58 6.93
N ASP A 17 -25.49 -10.78 6.40
CA ASP A 17 -24.55 -11.90 6.53
C ASP A 17 -23.17 -11.57 5.94
N SER A 18 -23.14 -10.85 4.81
CA SER A 18 -21.89 -10.43 4.18
C SER A 18 -21.14 -9.38 5.01
N GLU A 19 -21.87 -8.45 5.63
CA GLU A 19 -21.31 -7.44 6.54
C GLU A 19 -20.69 -8.12 7.76
N GLU A 20 -21.40 -9.03 8.41
CA GLU A 20 -20.91 -9.77 9.59
C GLU A 20 -19.61 -10.53 9.27
N ARG A 21 -19.55 -11.24 8.15
CA ARG A 21 -18.33 -11.96 7.72
C ARG A 21 -17.13 -11.02 7.51
N ILE A 22 -17.37 -9.85 6.92
CA ILE A 22 -16.32 -8.86 6.70
C ILE A 22 -15.82 -8.33 8.05
N PHE A 23 -16.73 -8.00 8.98
CA PHE A 23 -16.38 -7.55 10.32
C PHE A 23 -15.56 -8.60 11.08
N GLU A 24 -15.95 -9.87 11.03
CA GLU A 24 -15.20 -10.96 11.64
C GLU A 24 -13.80 -11.11 11.05
N ALA A 25 -13.65 -11.01 9.72
CA ALA A 25 -12.36 -11.09 9.06
C ALA A 25 -11.42 -9.96 9.53
N PHE A 26 -11.92 -8.71 9.54
CA PHE A 26 -11.16 -7.57 10.06
C PHE A 26 -10.81 -7.73 11.54
N HIS A 27 -11.72 -8.29 12.35
CA HIS A 27 -11.46 -8.53 13.76
C HIS A 27 -10.32 -9.54 13.95
N LYS A 28 -10.35 -10.66 13.22
CA LYS A 28 -9.28 -11.68 13.24
C LYS A 28 -7.94 -11.12 12.77
N GLU A 29 -7.93 -10.32 11.71
CA GLU A 29 -6.70 -9.65 11.25
C GLU A 29 -6.15 -8.70 12.31
N ARG A 30 -7.02 -7.89 12.94
CA ARG A 30 -6.64 -7.00 14.04
C ARG A 30 -6.04 -7.77 15.20
N GLU A 31 -6.66 -8.87 15.62
CA GLU A 31 -6.16 -9.72 16.70
C GLU A 31 -4.81 -10.34 16.36
N SER A 32 -4.63 -10.84 15.14
CA SER A 32 -3.35 -11.38 14.66
C SER A 32 -2.24 -10.32 14.71
N ILE A 33 -2.53 -9.09 14.27
CA ILE A 33 -1.58 -7.97 14.35
C ILE A 33 -1.23 -7.66 15.81
N LEU A 34 -2.23 -7.57 16.70
CA LEU A 34 -2.00 -7.31 18.13
C LEU A 34 -1.17 -8.42 18.79
N GLN A 35 -1.45 -9.68 18.47
CA GLN A 35 -0.65 -10.80 18.94
C GLN A 35 0.80 -10.68 18.46
N ARG A 36 0.99 -10.39 17.17
CA ARG A 36 2.33 -10.23 16.61
C ARG A 36 3.09 -9.06 17.24
N LEU A 37 2.42 -7.95 17.54
CA LEU A 37 3.02 -6.84 18.28
C LEU A 37 3.45 -7.26 19.68
N ARG A 38 2.61 -8.00 20.43
CA ARG A 38 2.99 -8.52 21.76
C ARG A 38 4.19 -9.47 21.71
N GLU A 39 4.28 -10.31 20.69
CA GLU A 39 5.45 -11.15 20.46
C GLU A 39 6.69 -10.31 20.22
N LEU A 40 6.60 -9.29 19.36
CA LEU A 40 7.69 -8.37 19.09
C LEU A 40 8.13 -7.61 20.35
N ASP A 41 7.20 -7.09 21.13
CA ASP A 41 7.47 -6.40 22.40
C ASP A 41 8.13 -7.35 23.41
N SER A 42 7.69 -8.62 23.47
CA SER A 42 8.32 -9.64 24.32
C SER A 42 9.75 -9.93 23.88
N THR A 43 9.99 -10.08 22.57
CA THR A 43 11.35 -10.31 22.03
C THR A 43 12.26 -9.09 22.14
N GLN A 44 11.72 -7.88 21.96
CA GLN A 44 12.47 -6.63 22.15
C GLN A 44 12.76 -6.36 23.62
N GLY A 45 11.89 -6.81 24.54
CA GLY A 45 12.16 -6.77 25.97
C GLY A 45 13.40 -7.57 26.41
N TYR A 46 13.79 -8.62 25.67
CA TYR A 46 15.05 -9.35 25.91
C TYR A 46 16.30 -8.66 25.31
N GLU A 47 16.13 -7.78 24.32
CA GLU A 47 17.23 -6.99 23.72
C GLU A 47 17.40 -5.61 24.37
N GLN A 48 16.41 -5.15 25.15
CA GLN A 48 16.43 -3.87 25.88
C GLN A 48 16.84 -3.99 27.36
N SER A 49 17.08 -5.19 27.89
CA SER A 49 17.50 -5.38 29.29
C SER A 49 18.93 -4.91 29.61
N GLU A 50 19.66 -4.32 28.66
CA GLU A 50 20.98 -3.70 28.88
C GLU A 50 20.96 -2.15 28.76
N ILE A 51 19.80 -1.50 28.59
CA ILE A 51 19.73 -0.03 28.57
C ILE A 51 18.62 0.46 29.51
N SER A 52 19.03 0.63 30.78
CA SER A 52 18.65 1.68 31.71
C SER A 52 17.21 2.23 31.66
N THR A 53 16.46 1.85 32.70
CA THR A 53 15.70 2.73 33.62
C THR A 53 15.21 4.08 33.12
N ASP A 54 13.93 4.30 33.43
CA ASP A 54 13.26 5.58 33.70
C ASP A 54 12.58 6.25 32.49
N LEU A 55 11.24 6.15 32.44
CA LEU A 55 10.34 7.25 32.81
C LEU A 55 8.88 6.97 32.39
N SER A 56 7.99 7.20 33.34
CA SER A 56 6.52 7.18 33.25
C SER A 56 6.00 8.58 32.79
N PRO A 57 4.68 8.85 32.68
CA PRO A 57 4.08 9.45 31.48
C PRO A 57 3.50 10.85 31.74
N GLU A 58 3.86 11.88 30.96
CA GLU A 58 3.16 13.18 31.06
C GLU A 58 2.67 13.70 29.70
N PHE A 59 1.35 13.59 29.58
CA PHE A 59 0.42 14.50 28.94
C PHE A 59 0.76 15.97 29.28
N VAL A 60 0.97 16.87 28.31
CA VAL A 60 0.38 18.23 28.27
C VAL A 60 0.38 18.73 26.82
N GLN A 61 -0.82 19.06 26.38
CA GLN A 61 -1.20 19.81 25.20
C GLN A 61 -1.27 21.29 25.59
N GLU A 62 -0.54 22.20 24.93
CA GLU A 62 -0.93 23.61 24.94
C GLU A 62 -0.45 24.38 23.69
N GLN A 63 -1.41 25.08 23.10
CA GLN A 63 -1.28 25.97 21.95
C GLN A 63 -1.00 27.39 22.46
N SER A 64 -0.14 28.16 21.80
CA SER A 64 -0.39 29.60 21.60
C SER A 64 0.59 30.23 20.63
N GLU A 65 0.01 31.00 19.73
CA GLU A 65 0.60 31.76 18.64
C GLU A 65 1.31 33.02 19.14
N THR A 66 2.43 33.40 18.54
CA THR A 66 2.77 34.82 18.35
C THR A 66 3.64 34.96 17.10
N GLN A 67 3.15 35.79 16.16
CA GLN A 67 3.87 36.25 14.98
C GLN A 67 4.75 37.43 15.35
N GLU A 68 6.01 37.44 14.91
CA GLU A 68 6.66 38.68 14.49
C GLU A 68 7.86 38.43 13.56
N ASN A 69 7.85 39.17 12.45
CA ASN A 69 8.85 39.18 11.38
C ASN A 69 9.98 40.17 11.73
N ALA A 70 11.24 39.83 11.47
CA ALA A 70 12.18 40.70 10.74
C ALA A 70 13.54 40.01 10.50
N ALA A 71 13.84 39.82 9.21
CA ALA A 71 15.14 39.93 8.53
C ALA A 71 16.43 39.37 9.17
N GLY A 72 16.96 38.34 8.49
CA GLY A 72 18.40 38.19 8.22
C GLY A 72 19.14 37.19 9.12
N ASP A 73 19.47 36.02 8.60
CA ASP A 73 20.87 35.66 8.35
C ASP A 73 20.97 34.38 7.52
N GLN A 74 21.91 34.38 6.58
CA GLN A 74 22.19 33.25 5.70
C GLN A 74 23.05 32.24 6.45
N LEU A 75 22.44 31.19 6.98
CA LEU A 75 23.16 29.97 7.30
C LEU A 75 22.76 28.87 6.33
N ALA A 76 23.70 28.60 5.43
CA ALA A 76 23.72 27.50 4.49
C ALA A 76 23.70 26.15 5.22
N GLY A 77 22.55 25.78 5.78
CA GLY A 77 22.24 24.41 6.13
C GLY A 77 21.92 23.67 4.84
N LYS A 78 22.81 22.76 4.43
CA LYS A 78 22.52 21.74 3.41
C LYS A 78 21.16 21.13 3.74
N ARG A 79 20.10 21.57 3.05
CA ARG A 79 18.79 20.92 3.11
C ARG A 79 19.05 19.52 2.58
N MET A 80 19.18 18.55 3.48
CA MET A 80 19.09 17.15 3.11
C MET A 80 17.81 17.05 2.29
N LEU A 81 17.97 16.77 1.00
CA LEU A 81 16.86 16.51 0.10
C LEU A 81 16.08 15.39 0.77
N LYS A 82 14.96 15.71 1.43
CA LYS A 82 14.00 14.71 1.92
C LYS A 82 13.73 13.84 0.71
N THR A 83 14.24 12.62 0.71
CA THR A 83 14.01 11.66 -0.36
C THR A 83 12.50 11.52 -0.40
N LYS A 84 11.86 12.14 -1.40
CA LYS A 84 10.41 12.13 -1.50
C LYS A 84 10.02 10.67 -1.57
N LYS A 85 9.42 10.14 -0.50
CA LYS A 85 8.90 8.76 -0.45
C LYS A 85 8.13 8.56 -1.76
N LEU A 86 8.68 7.72 -2.63
CA LEU A 86 8.16 7.53 -3.97
C LEU A 86 6.70 7.09 -3.81
N GLY A 87 5.74 7.83 -4.37
CA GLY A 87 4.33 7.53 -4.10
C GLY A 87 3.96 6.10 -4.51
N LYS A 88 3.03 5.47 -3.79
CA LYS A 88 2.56 4.08 -4.02
C LYS A 88 2.41 3.72 -5.51
N SER A 89 1.75 4.60 -6.27
CA SER A 89 1.54 4.41 -7.71
C SER A 89 2.85 4.34 -8.51
N ARG A 90 3.84 5.17 -8.17
CA ARG A 90 5.13 5.20 -8.87
C ARG A 90 5.94 3.94 -8.58
N GLN A 91 5.93 3.45 -7.33
CA GLN A 91 6.58 2.19 -6.96
C GLN A 91 5.98 1.00 -7.73
N MET A 92 4.64 0.90 -7.78
CA MET A 92 3.98 -0.17 -8.54
C MET A 92 4.31 -0.11 -10.04
N HIS A 93 4.31 1.09 -10.63
CA HIS A 93 4.69 1.25 -12.04
C HIS A 93 6.14 0.83 -12.30
N GLU A 94 7.06 1.21 -11.42
CA GLU A 94 8.47 0.84 -11.54
C GLU A 94 8.68 -0.68 -11.45
N ALA A 95 8.03 -1.33 -10.49
CA ALA A 95 8.05 -2.79 -10.37
C ALA A 95 7.50 -3.47 -11.63
N ALA A 96 6.40 -2.96 -12.19
CA ALA A 96 5.83 -3.48 -13.41
C ALA A 96 6.76 -3.31 -14.63
N PHE A 97 7.46 -2.18 -14.73
CA PHE A 97 8.47 -1.99 -15.77
C PHE A 97 9.67 -2.91 -15.56
N THR A 98 10.07 -3.21 -14.32
CA THR A 98 11.17 -4.14 -14.05
C THR A 98 10.86 -5.52 -14.63
N ILE A 99 9.71 -6.13 -14.25
CA ILE A 99 9.38 -7.48 -14.74
C ILE A 99 9.23 -7.53 -16.27
N LEU A 100 8.64 -6.51 -16.88
CA LEU A 100 8.46 -6.46 -18.33
C LEU A 100 9.78 -6.27 -19.09
N ARG A 101 10.75 -5.54 -18.52
CA ARG A 101 12.07 -5.37 -19.13
C ARG A 101 12.98 -6.57 -18.91
N ASP A 102 12.87 -7.19 -17.75
CA ASP A 102 13.67 -8.37 -17.38
C ASP A 102 13.22 -9.59 -18.19
N ARG A 103 11.89 -9.77 -18.35
CA ARG A 103 11.31 -10.81 -19.18
C ARG A 103 10.89 -10.21 -20.52
N LEU A 104 11.77 -10.30 -21.52
CA LEU A 104 11.50 -9.95 -22.92
C LEU A 104 10.52 -10.93 -23.61
N GLU A 105 9.66 -11.57 -22.83
CA GLU A 105 8.68 -12.56 -23.24
C GLU A 105 7.26 -12.06 -22.89
N PRO A 106 6.22 -12.63 -23.50
CA PRO A 106 4.85 -12.32 -23.12
C PRO A 106 4.55 -12.75 -21.67
N VAL A 107 4.35 -11.78 -20.79
CA VAL A 107 4.03 -11.99 -19.36
C VAL A 107 2.52 -11.89 -19.13
N LYS A 108 1.97 -12.81 -18.34
CA LYS A 108 0.55 -12.78 -17.94
C LYS A 108 0.29 -11.64 -16.95
N GLY A 109 -0.87 -11.02 -17.05
CA GLY A 109 -1.29 -9.96 -16.15
C GLY A 109 -1.40 -10.40 -14.69
N THR A 110 -1.71 -11.68 -14.45
CA THR A 110 -1.69 -12.29 -13.10
C THR A 110 -0.29 -12.33 -12.53
N GLU A 111 0.69 -12.77 -13.31
CA GLU A 111 2.11 -12.82 -12.91
C GLU A 111 2.66 -11.41 -12.64
N ILE A 112 2.27 -10.42 -13.45
CA ILE A 112 2.67 -9.03 -13.18
C ILE A 112 2.02 -8.53 -11.87
N GLN A 113 0.79 -8.93 -11.57
CA GLN A 113 0.13 -8.56 -10.32
C GLN A 113 0.83 -9.13 -9.09
N GLU A 114 1.17 -10.42 -9.15
CA GLU A 114 1.88 -11.15 -8.11
C GLU A 114 3.27 -10.52 -7.89
N TYR A 115 4.01 -10.28 -8.97
CA TYR A 115 5.32 -9.62 -8.88
C TYR A 115 5.25 -8.22 -8.26
N ILE A 116 4.25 -7.42 -8.60
CA ILE A 116 4.07 -6.09 -8.00
C ILE A 116 3.75 -6.21 -6.51
N LEU A 117 2.89 -7.16 -6.13
CA LEU A 117 2.53 -7.40 -4.74
C LEU A 117 3.76 -7.82 -3.93
N ASP A 118 4.55 -8.76 -4.44
CA ASP A 118 5.74 -9.27 -3.76
C ASP A 118 6.82 -8.19 -3.61
N LYS A 119 7.00 -7.35 -4.64
CA LYS A 119 8.06 -6.33 -4.65
C LYS A 119 7.69 -5.05 -3.91
N THR A 120 6.42 -4.67 -3.89
CA THR A 120 5.98 -3.37 -3.34
C THR A 120 5.08 -3.50 -2.11
N GLY A 121 4.55 -4.68 -1.82
CA GLY A 121 3.53 -4.91 -0.80
C GLY A 121 2.14 -4.36 -1.17
N PHE A 122 1.96 -3.86 -2.39
CA PHE A 122 0.70 -3.25 -2.82
C PHE A 122 0.01 -4.05 -3.92
N LYS A 123 -1.25 -4.44 -3.67
CA LYS A 123 -2.09 -5.09 -4.67
C LYS A 123 -2.65 -4.09 -5.69
N VAL A 124 -2.58 -4.46 -6.96
CA VAL A 124 -3.23 -3.72 -8.05
C VAL A 124 -4.73 -4.05 -8.06
N ALA A 125 -5.58 -3.04 -7.91
CA ALA A 125 -7.03 -3.23 -7.87
C ALA A 125 -7.63 -3.54 -9.25
N ASN A 126 -7.29 -2.74 -10.27
CA ASN A 126 -7.77 -2.93 -11.64
C ASN A 126 -6.60 -3.02 -12.61
N MET A 127 -6.29 -4.26 -13.01
CA MET A 127 -5.17 -4.56 -13.88
C MET A 127 -5.28 -3.87 -15.25
N THR A 128 -6.48 -3.81 -15.84
CA THR A 128 -6.68 -3.21 -17.16
C THR A 128 -6.37 -1.72 -17.15
N THR A 129 -6.88 -0.98 -16.17
CA THR A 129 -6.62 0.46 -16.03
C THR A 129 -5.15 0.73 -15.71
N PHE A 130 -4.57 -0.10 -14.85
CA PHE A 130 -3.16 -0.01 -14.50
C PHE A 130 -2.25 -0.24 -15.71
N MET A 131 -2.48 -1.30 -16.48
CA MET A 131 -1.69 -1.60 -17.68
C MET A 131 -1.88 -0.58 -18.80
N LYS A 132 -3.09 -0.04 -18.99
CA LYS A 132 -3.31 1.10 -19.90
C LYS A 132 -2.46 2.32 -19.51
N THR A 133 -2.24 2.54 -18.22
CA THR A 133 -1.39 3.64 -17.73
C THR A 133 0.09 3.37 -18.02
N ILE A 134 0.53 2.12 -17.87
CA ILE A 134 1.90 1.69 -18.22
C ILE A 134 2.16 1.88 -19.72
N GLN A 135 1.25 1.43 -20.57
CA GLN A 135 1.33 1.57 -22.04
C GLN A 135 1.39 3.04 -22.49
N ARG A 136 0.71 3.95 -21.77
CA ARG A 136 0.78 5.39 -22.05
C ARG A 136 2.12 6.00 -21.66
N LYS A 137 2.78 5.47 -20.64
CA LYS A 137 4.08 5.96 -20.15
C LYS A 137 5.25 5.44 -20.99
N ASP A 138 5.16 4.21 -21.48
CA ASP A 138 6.21 3.58 -22.28
C ASP A 138 5.58 2.88 -23.50
N ARG A 139 5.93 3.36 -24.70
CA ARG A 139 5.37 2.84 -25.97
C ARG A 139 5.85 1.42 -26.29
N HIS A 140 6.93 0.97 -25.65
CA HIS A 140 7.48 -0.38 -25.81
C HIS A 140 6.62 -1.46 -25.14
N VAL A 141 5.77 -1.09 -24.17
CA VAL A 141 4.85 -2.04 -23.54
C VAL A 141 3.61 -2.19 -24.40
N ARG A 142 3.36 -3.40 -24.91
CA ARG A 142 2.19 -3.71 -25.74
C ARG A 142 1.38 -4.85 -25.17
N LYS A 143 0.08 -4.84 -25.47
CA LYS A 143 -0.82 -5.95 -25.17
C LYS A 143 -0.81 -6.88 -26.37
N LEU A 144 -0.43 -8.13 -26.14
CA LEU A 144 -0.40 -9.16 -27.18
C LEU A 144 -1.76 -9.87 -27.28
N ASP A 145 -2.32 -10.27 -26.13
CA ASP A 145 -3.64 -10.93 -26.05
C ASP A 145 -4.37 -10.58 -24.73
N ARG A 146 -5.51 -11.22 -24.45
CA ARG A 146 -6.31 -11.06 -23.23
C ARG A 146 -5.46 -11.36 -22.00
N GLY A 147 -5.04 -10.28 -21.34
CA GLY A 147 -4.24 -10.38 -20.12
C GLY A 147 -2.80 -10.78 -20.38
N LEU A 148 -2.28 -10.60 -21.59
CA LEU A 148 -0.88 -10.91 -21.94
C LEU A 148 -0.19 -9.64 -22.44
N TYR A 149 0.97 -9.35 -21.87
CA TYR A 149 1.72 -8.10 -22.11
C TYR A 149 3.18 -8.41 -22.44
N ILE A 150 3.77 -7.64 -23.33
CA ILE A 150 5.17 -7.82 -23.76
C ILE A 150 5.87 -6.46 -23.79
N TYR A 151 7.19 -6.47 -23.56
CA TYR A 151 8.08 -5.34 -23.80
C TYR A 151 8.88 -5.56 -25.09
N GLU A 152 8.61 -4.75 -26.10
CA GLU A 152 9.36 -4.75 -27.36
C GLU A 152 10.53 -3.77 -27.24
N LYS A 153 11.76 -4.28 -27.06
CA LYS A 153 12.97 -3.44 -27.17
C LYS A 153 13.21 -3.16 -28.66
N GLU A 154 13.30 -1.88 -29.06
CA GLU A 154 13.71 -1.55 -30.43
C GLU A 154 15.02 -2.29 -30.76
N SER A 155 15.00 -3.03 -31.87
CA SER A 155 16.15 -3.76 -32.42
C SER A 155 17.03 -2.84 -33.24
#